data_AF-W2VKI9-F1
#
_entry.id   AF-W2VKI9-F1
#
_cell.length_a   1.000
_cell.length_b   1.000
_cell.length_c   1.000
_cell.angle_alpha   90.00
_cell.angle_beta   90.00
_cell.angle_gamma   90.00
#
_symmetry.space_group_name_H-M   'P 1'
#
loop_
_entity.id
_entity.type
_entity.pdbx_description
1 polymer ?
#
loop_
_entity_poly.entity_id
_entity_poly.type
_entity_poly.pdbx_seq_one_letter_code
_entity_poly.pdbx_strand_id
1 'polypeptide(L)'
;MNYTLSFYLGIFTIICMIVVSRIAFFKDAEFLRAVRDTMGKNRMSLAHKREKPIKGIIWKKDLKRMNFLSINFKDYHVKDVSDLEYFKNVETIILTYMGDNEEDIGMYDEEHVLDNLNKVRDFNKLRRVQLYHLNADKSVKNECPRAIVFID
;
A
#
# COMPACT_ATOMS: atom_id res chain seq x y z
N MET A 1 -22.10 34.95 -21.37
CA MET A 1 -21.98 33.64 -20.69
C MET A 1 -22.96 33.66 -19.52
N ASN A 2 -23.90 32.70 -19.45
CA ASN A 2 -25.04 32.78 -18.53
C ASN A 2 -24.55 32.54 -17.09
N TYR A 3 -24.59 33.56 -16.22
CA TYR A 3 -24.01 33.50 -14.86
C TYR A 3 -24.46 32.29 -14.06
N THR A 4 -25.71 31.88 -14.24
CA THR A 4 -26.30 30.68 -13.64
C THR A 4 -25.61 29.38 -14.09
N LEU A 5 -25.28 29.26 -15.38
CA LEU A 5 -24.57 28.10 -15.92
C LEU A 5 -23.13 28.03 -15.40
N SER A 6 -22.44 29.18 -15.35
CA SER A 6 -21.09 29.27 -14.79
C SER A 6 -21.07 28.95 -13.29
N PHE A 7 -22.10 29.37 -12.55
CA PHE A 7 -22.26 29.05 -11.13
C PHE A 7 -22.45 27.54 -10.89
N TYR A 8 -23.35 26.88 -11.63
CA TYR A 8 -23.54 25.43 -11.52
C TYR A 8 -22.30 24.64 -11.92
N LEU A 9 -21.59 25.08 -12.97
CA LEU A 9 -20.34 24.47 -13.38
C LEU A 9 -19.27 24.59 -12.27
N GLY A 10 -19.21 25.73 -11.60
CA GLY A 10 -18.34 25.94 -10.44
C GLY A 10 -18.61 24.95 -9.32
N ILE A 11 -19.87 24.80 -8.91
CA ILE A 11 -20.29 23.84 -7.88
C ILE A 11 -19.94 22.41 -8.29
N PHE A 12 -20.27 22.02 -9.53
CA PHE A 12 -19.98 20.69 -10.04
C PHE A 12 -18.48 20.38 -10.01
N THR A 13 -17.65 21.33 -10.42
CA THR A 13 -16.19 21.17 -10.40
C THR A 13 -15.69 20.95 -8.97
N ILE A 14 -16.19 21.73 -7.99
CA ILE A 14 -15.82 21.57 -6.58
C ILE A 14 -16.21 20.17 -6.07
N ILE A 15 -17.42 19.69 -6.40
CA ILE A 15 -17.88 18.35 -6.00
C ILE A 15 -16.96 17.28 -6.60
N CYS A 16 -16.62 17.38 -7.89
CA CYS A 16 -15.71 16.46 -8.56
C CYS A 16 -14.32 16.45 -7.89
N MET A 17 -13.76 17.61 -7.58
CA MET A 17 -12.49 17.70 -6.84
C MET A 17 -12.57 17.01 -5.47
N ILE A 18 -13.66 17.22 -4.73
CA ILE A 18 -13.87 16.57 -3.43
C ILE A 18 -13.93 15.05 -3.59
N VAL A 19 -14.66 14.53 -4.58
CA VAL A 19 -14.77 13.09 -4.83
C VAL A 19 -13.41 12.51 -5.22
N VAL A 20 -12.73 13.10 -6.20
CA VAL A 20 -11.41 12.66 -6.69
C VAL A 20 -10.38 12.68 -5.57
N SER A 21 -10.40 13.67 -4.68
CA SER A 21 -9.47 13.75 -3.54
C SER A 21 -9.55 12.54 -2.59
N ARG A 22 -10.70 11.85 -2.55
CA ARG A 22 -10.96 10.67 -1.69
C ARG A 22 -10.55 9.35 -2.34
N ILE A 23 -10.26 9.35 -3.63
CA ILE A 23 -9.80 8.17 -4.38
C ILE A 23 -8.32 7.94 -4.10
N ALA A 24 -7.92 6.68 -3.94
CA ALA A 24 -6.52 6.29 -3.87
C ALA A 24 -6.02 6.01 -5.29
N PHE A 25 -5.06 6.81 -5.75
CA PHE A 25 -4.38 6.60 -7.03
C PHE A 25 -3.04 5.95 -6.74
N PHE A 26 -2.91 4.70 -7.17
CA PHE A 26 -1.67 3.95 -7.02
C PHE A 26 -0.75 4.28 -8.18
N LYS A 27 0.51 4.58 -7.88
CA LYS A 27 1.56 4.80 -8.88
C LYS A 27 2.03 3.49 -9.46
N ASP A 28 2.07 2.46 -8.62
CA ASP A 28 2.45 1.11 -9.02
C ASP A 28 1.18 0.28 -9.33
N ALA A 29 1.06 -0.16 -10.58
CA ALA A 29 -0.06 -0.99 -11.03
C ALA A 29 -0.06 -2.39 -10.37
N GLU A 30 1.12 -2.92 -10.06
CA GLU A 30 1.26 -4.20 -9.36
C GLU A 30 0.89 -4.09 -7.89
N PHE A 31 1.18 -2.95 -7.25
CA PHE A 31 0.67 -2.69 -5.90
C PHE A 31 -0.86 -2.56 -5.91
N LEU A 32 -1.44 -1.86 -6.90
CA LEU A 32 -2.90 -1.84 -7.06
C LEU A 32 -3.48 -3.25 -7.25
N ARG A 33 -2.81 -4.11 -8.05
CA ARG A 33 -3.21 -5.51 -8.24
C ARG A 33 -3.19 -6.27 -6.91
N ALA A 34 -2.12 -6.15 -6.13
CA ALA A 34 -2.02 -6.73 -4.80
C ALA A 34 -3.18 -6.31 -3.89
N VAL A 35 -3.49 -5.01 -3.84
CA VAL A 35 -4.60 -4.47 -3.04
C VAL A 35 -5.93 -5.05 -3.50
N ARG A 36 -6.19 -5.09 -4.81
CA ARG A 36 -7.44 -5.60 -5.36
C ARG A 36 -7.65 -7.08 -5.08
N ASP A 37 -6.58 -7.85 -5.10
CA ASP A 37 -6.63 -9.29 -4.91
C ASP A 37 -6.72 -9.70 -3.44
N THR A 38 -6.15 -8.92 -2.52
CA THR A 38 -5.92 -9.37 -1.14
C THR A 38 -6.57 -8.52 -0.05
N MET A 39 -7.18 -7.37 -0.39
CA MET A 39 -7.82 -6.51 0.61
C MET A 39 -9.15 -7.10 1.11
N GLY A 40 -9.18 -7.38 2.41
CA GLY A 40 -10.36 -7.76 3.18
C GLY A 40 -10.99 -6.58 3.93
N LYS A 41 -11.67 -6.87 5.05
CA LYS A 41 -12.40 -5.86 5.83
C LYS A 41 -11.47 -4.90 6.59
N ASN A 42 -10.45 -5.45 7.24
CA ASN A 42 -9.48 -4.75 8.09
C ASN A 42 -8.03 -5.22 7.89
N ARG A 43 -7.80 -6.16 6.96
CA ARG A 43 -6.48 -6.74 6.67
C ARG A 43 -6.30 -6.89 5.17
N MET A 44 -5.05 -6.82 4.72
CA MET A 44 -4.60 -7.16 3.38
C MET A 44 -3.53 -8.24 3.48
N SER A 45 -3.73 -9.40 2.84
CA SER A 45 -2.79 -10.52 2.91
C SER A 45 -3.10 -11.59 1.86
N LEU A 46 -2.05 -12.23 1.32
CA LEU A 46 -2.17 -13.41 0.46
C LEU A 46 -2.97 -14.56 1.07
N ALA A 47 -2.83 -14.80 2.38
CA ALA A 47 -3.56 -15.85 3.07
C ALA A 47 -5.09 -15.68 2.96
N HIS A 48 -5.54 -14.47 2.61
CA HIS A 48 -6.95 -14.12 2.45
C HIS A 48 -7.20 -13.54 1.06
N LYS A 49 -6.56 -14.11 0.03
CA LYS A 49 -6.80 -13.75 -1.37
C LYS A 49 -8.28 -13.92 -1.70
N ARG A 50 -8.84 -12.92 -2.38
CA ARG A 50 -10.24 -12.88 -2.77
C ARG A 50 -10.45 -13.81 -3.95
N GLU A 51 -11.61 -14.47 -4.00
CA GLU A 51 -12.04 -15.23 -5.18
C GLU A 51 -12.13 -14.34 -6.44
N LYS A 52 -12.52 -13.07 -6.25
CA LYS A 52 -12.59 -12.07 -7.31
C LYS A 52 -11.94 -10.76 -6.85
N PRO A 53 -11.12 -10.14 -7.69
CA PRO A 53 -10.49 -8.86 -7.38
C PRO A 53 -11.53 -7.77 -7.16
N ILE A 54 -11.20 -6.79 -6.34
CA ILE A 54 -12.01 -5.59 -6.18
C ILE A 54 -12.07 -4.84 -7.51
N LYS A 55 -13.30 -4.64 -8.01
CA LYS A 55 -13.56 -3.85 -9.20
C LYS A 55 -13.89 -2.41 -8.84
N GLY A 56 -13.50 -1.47 -9.70
CA GLY A 56 -13.83 -0.05 -9.56
C GLY A 56 -12.86 0.72 -8.66
N ILE A 57 -13.39 1.78 -8.03
CA ILE A 57 -12.63 2.77 -7.28
C ILE A 57 -12.16 2.20 -5.94
N ILE A 58 -10.87 2.38 -5.63
CA ILE A 58 -10.33 2.16 -4.29
C ILE A 58 -10.39 3.48 -3.53
N TRP A 59 -11.12 3.52 -2.42
CA TRP A 59 -11.24 4.72 -1.61
C TRP A 59 -10.16 4.76 -0.53
N LYS A 60 -9.56 5.94 -0.31
CA LYS A 60 -8.57 6.14 0.77
C LYS A 60 -9.12 5.75 2.15
N LYS A 61 -10.43 5.95 2.39
CA LYS A 61 -11.09 5.56 3.65
C LYS A 61 -11.04 4.05 3.89
N ASP A 62 -11.00 3.24 2.84
CA ASP A 62 -10.99 1.77 2.96
C ASP A 62 -9.58 1.30 3.34
N LEU A 63 -8.55 1.83 2.70
CA LEU A 63 -7.15 1.57 3.01
C LEU A 63 -6.78 2.03 4.43
N LYS A 64 -7.33 3.18 4.87
CA LYS A 64 -7.18 3.66 6.25
C LYS A 64 -7.81 2.74 7.31
N ARG A 65 -8.67 1.78 6.97
CA ARG A 65 -9.20 0.82 7.96
C ARG A 65 -8.30 -0.38 8.20
N MET A 66 -7.25 -0.55 7.39
CA MET A 66 -6.36 -1.69 7.51
C MET A 66 -5.52 -1.57 8.78
N ASN A 67 -5.46 -2.64 9.56
CA ASN A 67 -4.56 -2.78 10.70
C ASN A 67 -3.39 -3.74 10.41
N PHE A 68 -3.47 -4.52 9.32
CA PHE A 68 -2.44 -5.43 8.88
C PHE A 68 -2.33 -5.40 7.36
N LEU A 69 -1.10 -5.35 6.85
CA LEU A 69 -0.78 -5.40 5.44
C LEU A 69 0.37 -6.37 5.20
N SER A 70 0.20 -7.24 4.21
CA SER A 70 1.25 -8.12 3.71
C SER A 70 1.26 -8.11 2.19
N ILE A 71 2.44 -7.95 1.60
CA ILE A 71 2.68 -7.96 0.15
C ILE A 71 3.77 -8.98 -0.15
N ASN A 72 3.51 -9.87 -1.09
CA ASN A 72 4.51 -10.76 -1.65
C ASN A 72 4.98 -10.25 -3.01
N PHE A 73 6.24 -9.86 -3.06
CA PHE A 73 6.91 -9.32 -4.22
C PHE A 73 7.13 -10.38 -5.30
N LYS A 74 7.09 -11.67 -4.93
CA LYS A 74 7.14 -12.76 -5.90
C LYS A 74 5.87 -12.89 -6.73
N ASP A 75 4.71 -12.71 -6.10
CA ASP A 75 3.41 -12.82 -6.79
C ASP A 75 3.08 -11.53 -7.55
N TYR A 76 3.37 -10.41 -6.91
CA TYR A 76 2.94 -9.11 -7.39
C TYR A 76 4.03 -8.35 -8.14
N HIS A 77 5.31 -8.56 -7.90
CA HIS A 77 6.40 -7.81 -8.55
C HIS A 77 6.27 -6.29 -8.34
N VAL A 78 5.88 -5.89 -7.12
CA VAL A 78 5.77 -4.47 -6.73
C VAL A 78 7.14 -3.81 -6.77
N LYS A 79 7.23 -2.67 -7.44
CA LYS A 79 8.46 -1.89 -7.65
C LYS A 79 8.52 -0.61 -6.83
N ASP A 80 7.37 -0.06 -6.42
CA ASP A 80 7.30 1.12 -5.56
C ASP A 80 6.27 0.94 -4.44
N VAL A 81 6.74 1.02 -3.19
CA VAL A 81 5.89 0.95 -1.99
C VAL A 81 5.38 2.31 -1.52
N SER A 82 5.58 3.40 -2.26
CA SER A 82 5.19 4.75 -1.83
C SER A 82 3.70 4.90 -1.51
N ASP A 83 2.84 4.11 -2.16
CA ASP A 83 1.39 4.07 -1.90
C ASP A 83 1.01 3.44 -0.55
N LEU A 84 1.99 2.91 0.21
CA LEU A 84 1.80 2.56 1.62
C LEU A 84 1.28 3.75 2.42
N GLU A 85 1.52 4.99 1.96
CA GLU A 85 1.02 6.21 2.58
C GLU A 85 -0.51 6.23 2.81
N TYR A 86 -1.28 5.45 2.05
CA TYR A 86 -2.72 5.37 2.21
C TYR A 86 -3.17 4.55 3.44
N PHE A 87 -2.30 3.69 3.98
CA PHE A 87 -2.61 2.73 5.04
C PHE A 87 -2.33 3.27 6.44
N LYS A 88 -2.74 4.52 6.72
CA LYS A 88 -2.34 5.29 7.93
C LYS A 88 -2.57 4.63 9.30
N ASN A 89 -3.42 3.60 9.39
CA ASN A 89 -3.75 2.92 10.66
C ASN A 89 -3.16 1.51 10.77
N VAL A 90 -2.30 1.11 9.84
CA VAL A 90 -1.68 -0.21 9.87
C VAL A 90 -0.79 -0.35 11.10
N GLU A 91 -0.88 -1.50 11.77
CA GLU A 91 -0.07 -1.85 12.94
C GLU A 91 1.10 -2.75 12.57
N THR A 92 0.93 -3.56 11.52
CA THR A 92 1.96 -4.49 11.03
C THR A 92 2.02 -4.46 9.51
N ILE A 93 3.22 -4.21 8.99
CA ILE A 93 3.56 -4.31 7.57
C ILE A 93 4.51 -5.50 7.41
N ILE A 94 4.20 -6.40 6.48
CA ILE A 94 5.07 -7.50 6.08
C ILE A 94 5.32 -7.39 4.58
N LEU A 95 6.57 -7.24 4.19
CA LEU A 95 7.00 -7.22 2.80
C LEU A 95 7.90 -8.44 2.58
N THR A 96 7.51 -9.34 1.68
CA THR A 96 8.20 -10.63 1.49
C THR A 96 8.52 -10.89 0.04
N TYR A 97 9.60 -11.60 -0.23
CA TYR A 97 9.80 -12.28 -1.51
C TYR A 97 9.94 -13.79 -1.25
N MET A 98 8.81 -14.50 -1.21
CA MET A 98 8.79 -15.92 -0.89
C MET A 98 7.85 -16.66 -1.84
N GLY A 99 8.27 -17.85 -2.29
CA GLY A 99 7.36 -18.80 -2.96
C GLY A 99 6.62 -19.66 -1.95
N ASP A 100 5.78 -20.57 -2.45
CA ASP A 100 5.06 -21.52 -1.62
C ASP A 100 5.98 -22.57 -0.96
N ASN A 101 7.22 -22.73 -1.46
CA ASN A 101 8.20 -23.71 -1.00
C ASN A 101 9.49 -23.04 -0.51
N GLU A 102 10.08 -23.58 0.56
CA GLU A 102 11.34 -23.12 1.18
C GLU A 102 12.57 -23.23 0.26
N GLU A 103 12.49 -23.94 -0.87
CA GLU A 103 13.60 -24.08 -1.82
C GLU A 103 13.63 -22.98 -2.89
N ASP A 104 12.57 -22.17 -2.97
CA ASP A 104 12.42 -21.12 -3.98
C ASP A 104 12.69 -19.74 -3.35
N ILE A 105 13.83 -19.69 -2.63
CA ILE A 105 14.37 -18.52 -1.94
C ILE A 105 15.38 -17.85 -2.88
N GLY A 106 14.91 -16.85 -3.60
CA GLY A 106 15.76 -15.84 -4.24
C GLY A 106 15.76 -14.55 -3.42
N MET A 107 16.54 -13.57 -3.86
CA MET A 107 16.39 -12.19 -3.42
C MET A 107 15.59 -11.41 -4.46
N TYR A 108 14.75 -10.48 -4.02
CA TYR A 108 14.11 -9.57 -4.96
C TYR A 108 15.14 -8.54 -5.46
N ASP A 109 15.39 -8.57 -6.76
CA ASP A 109 16.48 -7.81 -7.42
C ASP A 109 16.07 -6.38 -7.84
N GLU A 110 14.84 -5.95 -7.53
CA GLU A 110 14.43 -4.57 -7.79
C GLU A 110 15.08 -3.63 -6.77
N GLU A 111 16.14 -2.97 -7.21
CA GLU A 111 16.76 -1.88 -6.48
C GLU A 111 15.73 -0.78 -6.17
N HIS A 112 15.89 -0.09 -5.05
CA HIS A 112 15.07 1.05 -4.65
C HIS A 112 13.60 0.79 -4.28
N VAL A 113 13.14 -0.46 -4.28
CA VAL A 113 11.75 -0.79 -3.90
C VAL A 113 11.36 -0.31 -2.50
N LEU A 114 12.34 -0.21 -1.59
CA LEU A 114 12.16 0.24 -0.21
C LEU A 114 12.49 1.73 0.01
N ASP A 115 12.95 2.48 -1.00
CA ASP A 115 13.37 3.88 -0.84
C ASP A 115 12.25 4.78 -0.28
N ASN A 116 11.01 4.47 -0.64
CA ASN A 116 9.82 5.19 -0.18
C ASN A 116 9.19 4.59 1.08
N LEU A 117 9.88 3.70 1.80
CA LEU A 117 9.35 3.16 3.05
C LEU A 117 9.21 4.26 4.12
N ASN A 118 9.97 5.35 4.01
CA ASN A 118 9.83 6.56 4.84
C ASN A 118 8.40 7.14 4.88
N LYS A 119 7.54 6.81 3.90
CA LYS A 119 6.12 7.21 3.87
C LYS A 119 5.32 6.66 5.05
N VAL A 120 5.80 5.62 5.73
CA VAL A 120 5.16 5.04 6.92
C VAL A 120 5.73 5.57 8.24
N ARG A 121 6.74 6.43 8.21
CA ARG A 121 7.44 6.97 9.39
C ARG A 121 6.50 7.59 10.43
N ASP A 122 5.50 8.33 9.97
CA ASP A 122 4.56 9.06 10.83
C ASP A 122 3.32 8.24 11.23
N PHE A 123 3.33 6.93 10.99
CA PHE A 123 2.18 6.09 11.31
C PHE A 123 2.13 5.83 12.81
N ASN A 124 1.22 6.52 13.51
CA ASN A 124 1.08 6.45 14.97
C ASN A 124 0.75 5.05 15.50
N LYS A 125 0.21 4.17 14.65
CA LYS A 125 -0.19 2.80 15.03
C LYS A 125 0.81 1.74 14.61
N LEU A 126 1.80 2.08 13.78
CA LEU A 126 2.73 1.11 13.24
C LEU A 126 3.66 0.62 14.35
N ARG A 127 3.57 -0.69 14.65
CA ARG A 127 4.34 -1.35 15.71
C ARG A 127 5.38 -2.30 15.17
N ARG A 128 5.17 -2.82 13.95
CA ARG A 128 6.02 -3.85 13.37
C ARG A 128 6.15 -3.68 11.86
N VAL A 129 7.39 -3.77 11.38
CA VAL A 129 7.73 -3.91 9.97
C VAL A 129 8.60 -5.15 9.83
N GLN A 130 8.25 -6.05 8.92
CA GLN A 130 9.02 -7.24 8.65
C GLN A 130 9.36 -7.27 7.17
N LEU A 131 10.65 -7.45 6.86
CA LEU A 131 11.20 -7.51 5.52
C LEU A 131 11.87 -8.87 5.38
N TYR A 132 11.39 -9.68 4.44
CA TYR A 132 11.86 -11.04 4.22
C TYR A 132 12.32 -11.22 2.78
N HIS A 133 13.58 -11.61 2.58
CA HIS A 133 14.23 -11.79 1.27
C HIS A 133 14.16 -10.55 0.36
N LEU A 134 14.27 -9.38 0.97
CA LEU A 134 14.37 -8.09 0.30
C LEU A 134 15.74 -7.49 0.57
N ASN A 135 16.32 -6.83 -0.45
CA ASN A 135 17.57 -6.11 -0.28
C ASN A 135 17.34 -4.88 0.63
N ALA A 136 17.52 -5.08 1.93
CA ALA A 136 17.27 -4.08 2.97
C ALA A 136 18.49 -4.00 3.90
N ASP A 137 19.00 -2.79 4.11
CA ASP A 137 20.06 -2.56 5.07
C ASP A 137 19.51 -2.08 6.43
N LYS A 138 20.40 -1.88 7.40
CA LYS A 138 20.02 -1.39 8.73
C LYS A 138 19.47 0.04 8.72
N SER A 139 19.70 0.84 7.67
CA SER A 139 19.20 2.21 7.56
C SER A 139 17.68 2.25 7.47
N VAL A 140 17.05 1.18 6.96
CA VAL A 140 15.58 1.02 6.93
C VAL A 140 14.95 1.15 8.33
N LYS A 141 15.69 0.81 9.39
CA LYS A 141 15.22 1.01 10.78
C LYS A 141 14.99 2.48 11.12
N ASN A 142 15.76 3.38 10.53
CA ASN A 142 15.64 4.83 10.74
C ASN A 142 14.37 5.40 10.07
N GLU A 143 13.89 4.75 9.01
CA GLU A 143 12.65 5.14 8.33
C GLU A 143 11.39 4.75 9.10
N CYS A 144 11.49 3.74 9.98
CA CYS A 144 10.40 3.25 10.80
C CYS A 144 10.69 3.34 12.32
N PRO A 145 11.01 4.53 12.87
CA PRO A 145 11.59 4.68 14.22
C PRO A 145 10.64 4.28 15.36
N ARG A 146 9.34 4.16 15.09
CA ARG A 146 8.31 3.78 16.07
C ARG A 146 7.94 2.31 16.02
N ALA A 147 8.50 1.56 15.08
CA ALA A 147 8.19 0.16 14.84
C ALA A 147 9.40 -0.72 15.11
N ILE A 148 9.15 -1.94 15.57
CA ILE A 148 10.18 -2.98 15.60
C ILE A 148 10.36 -3.45 14.16
N VAL A 149 11.58 -3.31 13.63
CA VAL A 149 11.93 -3.69 12.25
C VAL A 149 12.73 -4.98 12.27
N PHE A 150 12.20 -6.01 11.60
CA PHE A 150 12.84 -7.29 11.35
C PHE A 150 13.26 -7.36 9.89
N ILE A 151 14.49 -7.81 9.64
CA ILE A 151 15.09 -7.98 8.32
C ILE A 151 15.71 -9.37 8.32
N ASP A 152 15.33 -10.20 7.35
CA ASP A 152 15.77 -11.59 7.17
C ASP A 152 15.93 -11.89 5.67
#